data_AF-A0A1M7C382-F1
#
_entry.id   AF-A0A1M7C382-F1
#
_cell.length_a   1.000
_cell.length_b   1.000
_cell.length_c   1.000
_cell.angle_alpha   90.00
_cell.angle_beta   90.00
_cell.angle_gamma   90.00
#
_symmetry.space_group_name_H-M   'P 1'
#
loop_
_entity.id
_entity.type
_entity.pdbx_description
1 polymer ?
#
loop_
_entity_poly.entity_id
_entity_poly.type
_entity_poly.pdbx_seq_one_letter_code
_entity_poly.pdbx_strand_id
1 'polypeptide(L)'
;MTRNCCSRWVRPYADTISIIEVIFWQKEVYLYCTISIYTMATSSTHDQRIAKMIFGSVYPHYVEKVVKKGRTEEELQEVIQWLTGFNKKQLEALIAEKVTFETFFERAKLNPNAHLITGVICGYRVEEIENPLTQKARYLDKLVDELAKGRKMEKILRT
;
A
#
# COMPACT_ATOMS: atom_id res chain seq x y z
N MET A 1 -23.22 7.59 -10.68
CA MET A 1 -22.51 8.72 -10.02
C MET A 1 -21.34 8.17 -9.19
N THR A 2 -20.29 7.68 -9.85
CA THR A 2 -19.07 7.18 -9.19
C THR A 2 -18.22 8.38 -8.79
N ARG A 3 -18.36 8.83 -7.54
CA ARG A 3 -17.42 9.80 -6.97
C ARG A 3 -16.09 9.09 -6.78
N ASN A 4 -15.16 9.29 -7.72
CA ASN A 4 -13.78 8.82 -7.64
C ASN A 4 -13.20 9.13 -6.25
N CYS A 5 -12.66 8.11 -5.58
CA CYS A 5 -12.00 8.23 -4.28
C CYS A 5 -10.89 9.32 -4.25
N CYS A 6 -10.36 9.69 -5.43
CA CYS A 6 -9.31 10.68 -5.60
C CYS A 6 -9.76 12.12 -5.29
N SER A 7 -11.02 12.49 -5.53
CA SER A 7 -11.47 13.89 -5.38
C SER A 7 -11.69 14.34 -3.93
N ARG A 8 -11.66 13.44 -2.94
CA ARG A 8 -11.75 13.78 -1.52
C ARG A 8 -10.40 14.18 -0.90
N TRP A 9 -9.29 13.91 -1.58
CA TRP A 9 -7.94 14.09 -1.04
C TRP A 9 -7.31 15.46 -1.31
N VAL A 10 -8.02 16.39 -1.95
CA VAL A 10 -7.46 17.66 -2.45
C VAL A 10 -7.67 18.86 -1.51
N ARG A 11 -8.16 18.70 -0.27
CA ARG A 11 -8.72 19.84 0.49
C ARG A 11 -8.14 20.26 1.85
N PRO A 12 -6.99 19.79 2.34
CA PRO A 12 -6.22 20.70 3.21
C PRO A 12 -4.72 20.49 3.08
N TYR A 13 -4.09 21.12 2.08
CA TYR A 13 -2.63 21.09 1.93
C TYR A 13 -2.14 22.45 1.42
N ALA A 14 -2.61 23.53 2.05
CA ALA A 14 -2.38 24.89 1.57
C ALA A 14 -1.38 25.71 2.39
N ASP A 15 -0.84 25.22 3.53
CA ASP A 15 -0.29 26.21 4.49
C ASP A 15 1.21 26.12 4.82
N THR A 16 2.02 25.13 4.41
CA THR A 16 3.45 25.15 4.82
C THR A 16 4.50 24.49 3.90
N ILE A 17 4.20 24.12 2.64
CA ILE A 17 5.20 23.53 1.74
C ILE A 17 5.37 24.37 0.47
N SER A 18 6.63 24.62 0.11
CA SER A 18 7.05 25.29 -1.12
C SER A 18 6.29 24.76 -2.34
N ILE A 19 5.75 25.69 -3.13
CA ILE A 19 4.95 25.42 -4.35
C ILE A 19 5.69 24.50 -5.34
N ILE A 20 7.02 24.43 -5.29
CA ILE A 20 7.85 23.62 -6.19
C ILE A 20 7.81 22.11 -5.82
N GLU A 21 7.76 21.74 -4.54
CA GLU A 21 7.66 20.32 -4.12
C GLU A 21 6.27 19.74 -4.36
N VAL A 22 5.22 20.58 -4.27
CA VAL A 22 3.83 20.19 -4.55
C VAL A 22 3.63 19.82 -6.03
N ILE A 23 4.32 20.50 -6.95
CA ILE A 23 4.24 20.27 -8.39
C ILE A 23 4.98 18.98 -8.81
N PHE A 24 6.11 18.67 -8.18
CA PHE A 24 6.83 17.42 -8.43
C PHE A 24 6.00 16.21 -7.98
N TRP A 25 5.36 16.34 -6.81
CA TRP A 25 4.45 15.34 -6.26
C TRP A 25 3.14 15.14 -7.02
N GLN A 26 2.60 16.19 -7.65
CA GLN A 26 1.36 16.09 -8.40
C GLN A 26 1.50 15.25 -9.66
N LYS A 27 2.67 15.26 -10.31
CA LYS A 27 2.91 14.46 -11.52
C LYS A 27 3.18 12.98 -11.23
N GLU A 28 3.87 12.66 -10.15
CA GLU A 28 4.19 11.26 -9.80
C GLU A 28 3.01 10.52 -9.14
N VAL A 29 2.21 11.19 -8.29
CA VAL A 29 0.96 10.62 -7.76
C VAL A 29 -0.09 10.44 -8.84
N TYR A 30 -0.18 11.37 -9.81
CA TYR A 30 -1.03 11.13 -10.97
C TYR A 30 -0.50 9.99 -11.82
N LEU A 31 0.81 9.75 -11.93
CA LEU A 31 1.34 8.62 -12.70
C LEU A 31 1.07 7.27 -12.00
N TYR A 32 1.29 7.15 -10.68
CA TYR A 32 0.94 5.94 -9.93
C TYR A 32 -0.57 5.71 -9.80
N CYS A 33 -1.37 6.78 -9.70
CA CYS A 33 -2.83 6.69 -9.66
C CYS A 33 -3.43 6.43 -11.05
N THR A 34 -2.83 6.93 -12.14
CA THR A 34 -3.30 6.63 -13.52
C THR A 34 -2.90 5.24 -13.98
N ILE A 35 -1.72 4.74 -13.57
CA ILE A 35 -1.33 3.34 -13.79
C ILE A 35 -2.28 2.39 -13.04
N SER A 36 -2.80 2.78 -11.87
CA SER A 36 -3.78 1.96 -11.11
C SER A 36 -5.24 2.11 -11.56
N ILE A 37 -5.59 3.09 -12.41
CA ILE A 37 -6.97 3.31 -12.89
C ILE A 37 -7.22 2.63 -14.25
N TYR A 38 -6.18 2.34 -15.04
CA TYR A 38 -6.32 1.64 -16.32
C TYR A 38 -5.29 0.52 -16.43
N THR A 39 -5.68 -0.68 -16.03
CA THR A 39 -5.20 -1.99 -16.54
C THR A 39 -5.86 -3.07 -15.68
N MET A 40 -7.07 -3.47 -16.06
CA MET A 40 -7.37 -4.51 -17.06
C MET A 40 -7.57 -5.85 -16.38
N ALA A 41 -8.72 -6.44 -16.72
CA ALA A 41 -9.10 -7.82 -16.49
C ALA A 41 -7.90 -8.77 -16.48
N THR A 42 -7.78 -9.52 -15.38
CA THR A 42 -7.28 -10.90 -15.32
C THR A 42 -6.49 -11.36 -16.55
N SER A 43 -5.22 -11.00 -16.61
CA SER A 43 -4.25 -11.67 -17.47
C SER A 43 -2.94 -11.81 -16.72
N SER A 44 -2.39 -13.02 -16.73
CA SER A 44 -1.17 -13.46 -16.03
C SER A 44 0.02 -12.49 -16.09
N THR A 45 0.06 -11.63 -17.11
CA THR A 45 1.04 -10.55 -17.29
C THR A 45 1.03 -9.51 -16.16
N HIS A 46 -0.13 -9.18 -15.58
CA HIS A 46 -0.22 -8.19 -14.50
C HIS A 46 0.37 -8.70 -13.19
N ASP A 47 0.07 -9.95 -12.87
CA ASP A 47 0.60 -10.61 -11.67
C ASP A 47 2.10 -10.77 -11.75
N GLN A 48 2.63 -11.11 -12.93
CA GLN A 48 4.07 -11.20 -13.17
C GLN A 48 4.78 -9.85 -13.02
N ARG A 49 4.12 -8.74 -13.38
CA ARG A 49 4.68 -7.40 -13.15
C ARG A 49 4.74 -7.09 -11.66
N ILE A 50 3.68 -7.39 -10.91
CA ILE A 50 3.65 -7.23 -9.45
C ILE A 50 4.74 -8.08 -8.80
N ALA A 51 4.89 -9.34 -9.22
CA ALA A 51 5.91 -10.24 -8.71
C ALA A 51 7.34 -9.71 -8.86
N LYS A 52 7.63 -9.05 -9.99
CA LYS A 52 8.97 -8.50 -10.31
C LYS A 52 9.24 -7.12 -9.73
N MET A 53 8.25 -6.44 -9.16
CA MET A 53 8.44 -5.12 -8.57
C MET A 53 9.30 -5.20 -7.31
N ILE A 54 10.19 -4.22 -7.14
CA ILE A 54 11.09 -4.12 -5.99
C ILE A 54 10.35 -3.43 -4.85
N PHE A 55 10.28 -4.09 -3.69
CA PHE A 55 9.61 -3.57 -2.51
C PHE A 55 10.23 -2.25 -2.03
N GLY A 56 11.57 -2.16 -2.04
CA GLY A 56 12.30 -0.97 -1.61
C GLY A 56 12.00 0.30 -2.43
N SER A 57 11.55 0.17 -3.68
CA SER A 57 11.11 1.32 -4.49
C SER A 57 9.69 1.78 -4.13
N VAL A 58 8.86 0.88 -3.59
CA VAL A 58 7.46 1.18 -3.25
C VAL A 58 7.34 1.67 -1.80
N TYR A 59 8.21 1.21 -0.90
CA TYR A 59 8.17 1.55 0.52
C TYR A 59 8.15 3.06 0.82
N PRO A 60 9.00 3.91 0.18
CA PRO A 60 8.95 5.35 0.40
C PRO A 60 7.58 5.96 0.11
N HIS A 61 6.89 5.48 -0.94
CA HIS A 61 5.56 5.95 -1.30
C HIS A 61 4.50 5.62 -0.24
N TYR A 62 4.65 4.49 0.48
CA TYR A 62 3.78 4.16 1.60
C TYR A 62 4.02 5.09 2.80
N VAL A 63 5.29 5.33 3.14
CA VAL A 63 5.67 6.25 4.23
C VAL A 63 5.10 7.63 3.96
N GLU A 64 5.33 8.17 2.78
CA GLU A 64 4.84 9.48 2.41
C GLU A 64 3.31 9.57 2.42
N LYS A 65 2.61 8.52 1.95
CA LYS A 65 1.15 8.47 1.99
C LYS A 65 0.62 8.56 3.41
N VAL A 66 1.27 7.91 4.37
CA VAL A 66 0.90 7.87 5.80
C VAL A 66 1.25 9.20 6.48
N VAL A 67 2.45 9.73 6.25
CA VAL A 67 2.91 11.03 6.77
C VAL A 67 2.01 12.17 6.31
N LYS A 68 1.59 12.16 5.04
CA LYS A 68 0.63 13.14 4.48
C LYS A 68 -0.74 13.14 5.15
N LYS A 69 -1.06 12.11 5.92
CA LYS A 69 -2.31 11.97 6.68
C LYS A 69 -2.14 12.22 8.17
N GLY A 70 -0.96 12.70 8.58
CA GLY A 70 -0.65 13.02 9.98
C GLY A 70 -0.39 11.76 10.82
N ARG A 71 0.10 10.70 10.20
CA ARG A 71 0.46 9.42 10.82
C ARG A 71 1.96 9.20 10.72
N THR A 72 2.52 8.31 11.52
CA THR A 72 3.98 8.12 11.59
C THR A 72 4.45 6.87 10.85
N GLU A 73 5.74 6.81 10.54
CA GLU A 73 6.33 5.63 9.90
C GLU A 73 6.27 4.40 10.83
N GLU A 74 6.36 4.60 12.14
CA GLU A 74 6.28 3.52 13.12
C GLU A 74 4.95 2.78 13.05
N GLU A 75 3.83 3.51 12.87
CA GLU A 75 2.51 2.91 12.68
C GLU A 75 2.45 2.07 11.40
N LEU A 76 3.10 2.52 10.32
CA LEU A 76 3.20 1.75 9.08
C LEU A 76 4.02 0.48 9.27
N GLN A 77 5.14 0.56 9.99
CA GLN A 77 6.00 -0.58 10.31
C GLN A 77 5.25 -1.60 11.17
N GLU A 78 4.46 -1.16 12.15
CA GLU A 78 3.63 -2.03 12.99
C GLU A 78 2.60 -2.80 12.16
N VAL A 79 1.94 -2.13 11.22
CA VAL A 79 0.98 -2.75 10.29
C VAL A 79 1.66 -3.79 9.38
N ILE A 80 2.83 -3.46 8.84
CA ILE A 80 3.61 -4.40 8.00
C ILE A 80 4.06 -5.60 8.82
N GLN A 81 4.56 -5.36 10.04
CA GLN A 81 4.96 -6.40 10.98
C GLN A 81 3.79 -7.30 11.34
N TRP A 82 2.61 -6.74 11.59
CA TRP A 82 1.41 -7.52 11.87
C TRP A 82 1.00 -8.40 10.70
N LEU A 83 1.13 -7.93 9.45
CA LEU A 83 0.76 -8.71 8.27
C LEU A 83 1.78 -9.81 7.94
N THR A 84 3.07 -9.48 7.99
CA THR A 84 4.17 -10.31 7.43
C THR A 84 5.04 -10.99 8.49
N GLY A 85 4.96 -10.53 9.74
CA GLY A 85 5.81 -10.96 10.84
C GLY A 85 7.21 -10.34 10.83
N PHE A 86 7.54 -9.43 9.91
CA PHE A 86 8.87 -8.84 9.84
C PHE A 86 9.07 -7.75 10.89
N ASN A 87 10.20 -7.83 11.61
CA ASN A 87 10.64 -6.76 12.48
C ASN A 87 11.27 -5.61 11.67
N LYS A 88 11.34 -4.41 12.25
CA LYS A 88 11.97 -3.22 11.63
C LYS A 88 13.32 -3.51 10.98
N LYS A 89 14.24 -4.18 11.70
CA LYS A 89 15.57 -4.55 11.17
C LYS A 89 15.51 -5.47 9.96
N GLN A 90 14.55 -6.40 9.94
CA GLN A 90 14.37 -7.30 8.79
C GLN A 90 13.80 -6.53 7.61
N LEU A 91 12.84 -5.64 7.85
CA LEU A 91 12.26 -4.80 6.81
C LEU A 91 13.33 -3.89 6.17
N GLU A 92 14.17 -3.26 6.97
CA GLU A 92 15.32 -2.45 6.49
C GLU A 92 16.31 -3.30 5.68
N ALA A 93 16.62 -4.52 6.12
CA ALA A 93 17.48 -5.44 5.38
C ALA A 93 16.87 -5.83 4.02
N LEU A 94 15.57 -6.11 3.97
CA LEU A 94 14.85 -6.44 2.73
C LEU A 94 14.80 -5.26 1.76
N ILE A 95 14.65 -4.02 2.28
CA ILE A 95 14.73 -2.79 1.50
C ILE A 95 16.14 -2.61 0.92
N ALA A 96 17.19 -2.83 1.72
CA ALA A 96 18.58 -2.73 1.27
C ALA A 96 18.95 -3.80 0.24
N GLU A 97 18.47 -5.03 0.41
CA GLU A 97 18.64 -6.16 -0.54
C GLU A 97 17.86 -5.95 -1.84
N LYS A 98 16.94 -4.96 -1.91
CA LYS A 98 16.07 -4.70 -3.05
C LYS A 98 15.26 -5.93 -3.46
N VAL A 99 14.68 -6.60 -2.47
CA VAL A 99 13.87 -7.81 -2.71
C VAL A 99 12.64 -7.50 -3.56
N THR A 100 12.24 -8.47 -4.38
CA THR A 100 10.99 -8.41 -5.13
C THR A 100 9.79 -8.72 -4.23
N PHE A 101 8.59 -8.34 -4.63
CA PHE A 101 7.37 -8.69 -3.89
C PHE A 101 7.17 -10.20 -3.74
N GLU A 102 7.55 -10.98 -4.75
CA GLU A 102 7.52 -12.44 -4.70
C GLU A 102 8.37 -12.96 -3.54
N THR A 103 9.66 -12.62 -3.51
CA THR A 103 10.58 -13.03 -2.45
C THR A 103 10.19 -12.44 -1.08
N PHE A 104 9.65 -11.22 -1.06
CA PHE A 104 9.15 -10.59 0.16
C PHE A 104 8.05 -11.43 0.80
N PHE A 105 7.03 -11.83 0.03
CA PHE A 105 5.91 -12.62 0.54
C PHE A 105 6.21 -14.11 0.69
N GLU A 106 7.24 -14.62 0.02
CA GLU A 106 7.77 -15.97 0.23
C GLU A 106 8.50 -16.09 1.58
N ARG A 107 9.30 -15.07 1.93
CA ARG A 107 9.99 -15.00 3.23
C ARG A 107 9.05 -14.57 4.37
N ALA A 108 7.91 -13.97 4.05
CA ALA A 108 6.95 -13.49 5.04
C ALA A 108 6.15 -14.63 5.67
N LYS A 109 5.98 -14.58 6.98
CA LYS A 109 5.02 -15.44 7.69
C LYS A 109 3.71 -14.68 7.84
N LEU A 110 2.79 -14.92 6.90
CA LEU A 110 1.49 -14.26 6.94
C LEU A 110 0.75 -14.59 8.22
N ASN A 111 0.17 -13.54 8.81
CA ASN A 111 -0.66 -13.66 9.99
C ASN A 111 -1.91 -14.51 9.68
N PRO A 112 -2.28 -15.46 10.55
CA PRO A 112 -3.50 -16.24 10.37
C PRO A 112 -4.73 -15.35 10.21
N ASN A 113 -4.77 -14.16 10.83
CA ASN A 113 -5.89 -13.22 10.75
C ASN A 113 -5.93 -12.39 9.44
N ALA A 114 -4.97 -12.56 8.54
CA ALA A 114 -4.95 -11.82 7.26
C ALA A 114 -6.18 -12.11 6.38
N HIS A 115 -6.79 -13.30 6.50
CA HIS A 115 -8.02 -13.65 5.78
C HIS A 115 -9.23 -12.79 6.20
N LEU A 116 -9.19 -12.16 7.37
CA LEU A 116 -10.25 -11.26 7.83
C LEU A 116 -10.22 -9.91 7.08
N ILE A 117 -9.15 -9.62 6.32
CA ILE A 117 -9.02 -8.41 5.52
C ILE A 117 -9.96 -8.50 4.32
N THR A 118 -11.21 -8.10 4.52
CA THR A 118 -12.26 -8.14 3.50
C THR A 118 -12.64 -6.74 2.99
N GLY A 119 -13.36 -6.75 1.87
CA GLY A 119 -13.93 -5.56 1.25
C GLY A 119 -13.21 -5.09 0.00
N VAL A 120 -13.54 -3.87 -0.40
CA VAL A 120 -13.11 -3.30 -1.68
C VAL A 120 -11.85 -2.45 -1.49
N ILE A 121 -10.85 -2.64 -2.37
CA ILE A 121 -9.65 -1.82 -2.49
C ILE A 121 -9.38 -1.55 -3.98
N CYS A 122 -9.03 -0.31 -4.31
CA CYS A 122 -8.79 0.13 -5.70
C CYS A 122 -9.86 -0.28 -6.73
N GLY A 123 -11.13 -0.45 -6.29
CA GLY A 123 -12.25 -0.81 -7.17
C GLY A 123 -12.58 -2.30 -7.26
N TYR A 124 -11.82 -3.18 -6.60
CA TYR A 124 -12.01 -4.64 -6.64
C TYR A 124 -12.13 -5.24 -5.23
N ARG A 125 -12.78 -6.40 -5.12
CA ARG A 125 -12.89 -7.15 -3.86
C ARG A 125 -11.65 -8.03 -3.67
N VAL A 126 -11.02 -7.94 -2.51
CA VAL A 126 -9.78 -8.69 -2.24
C VAL A 126 -10.03 -10.19 -2.15
N GLU A 127 -11.21 -10.59 -1.71
CA GLU A 127 -11.66 -11.98 -1.62
C GLU A 127 -11.85 -12.66 -2.99
N GLU A 128 -12.05 -11.90 -4.06
CA GLU A 128 -12.25 -12.41 -5.43
C GLU A 128 -10.95 -12.52 -6.23
N ILE A 129 -9.81 -12.14 -5.64
CA ILE A 129 -8.51 -12.19 -6.32
C ILE A 129 -7.99 -13.64 -6.32
N GLU A 130 -7.90 -14.24 -7.50
CA GLU A 130 -7.43 -15.62 -7.69
C GLU A 130 -5.93 -15.78 -7.41
N ASN A 131 -5.10 -14.79 -7.76
CA ASN A 131 -3.66 -14.89 -7.58
C ASN A 131 -3.26 -14.58 -6.13
N PRO A 132 -2.67 -15.55 -5.39
CA PRO A 132 -2.34 -15.37 -3.99
C PRO A 132 -1.29 -14.27 -3.76
N LEU A 133 -0.35 -14.06 -4.68
CA LEU A 133 0.66 -13.01 -4.52
C LEU A 133 0.03 -11.63 -4.65
N THR A 134 -0.80 -11.44 -5.69
CA THR A 134 -1.54 -10.20 -5.91
C THR A 134 -2.52 -9.93 -4.77
N GLN A 135 -3.17 -10.96 -4.24
CA GLN A 135 -4.06 -10.85 -3.08
C GLN A 135 -3.30 -10.34 -1.84
N LYS A 136 -2.13 -10.91 -1.54
CA LYS A 136 -1.27 -10.48 -0.43
C LYS A 136 -0.81 -9.02 -0.58
N ALA A 137 -0.41 -8.61 -1.79
CA ALA A 137 -0.06 -7.22 -2.06
C ALA A 137 -1.26 -6.28 -1.82
N ARG A 138 -2.48 -6.70 -2.19
CA ARG A 138 -3.70 -5.92 -1.93
C ARG A 138 -4.11 -5.88 -0.47
N TYR A 139 -3.78 -6.90 0.33
CA TYR A 139 -3.94 -6.82 1.79
C TYR A 139 -3.08 -5.69 2.37
N LEU A 140 -1.81 -5.58 1.94
CA LEU A 140 -0.94 -4.48 2.37
C LEU A 140 -1.53 -3.11 1.98
N ASP A 141 -1.90 -2.94 0.70
CA ASP A 141 -2.51 -1.70 0.22
C ASP A 141 -3.76 -1.32 1.02
N LYS A 142 -4.58 -2.32 1.38
CA LYS A 142 -5.79 -2.13 2.19
C LYS A 142 -5.47 -1.61 3.58
N LEU A 143 -4.51 -2.21 4.28
CA LEU A 143 -4.14 -1.77 5.63
C LEU A 143 -3.54 -0.36 5.61
N VAL A 144 -2.69 -0.04 4.62
CA VAL A 144 -2.14 1.31 4.44
C VAL A 144 -3.26 2.32 4.14
N ASP A 145 -4.26 1.96 3.34
CA ASP A 145 -5.43 2.81 3.08
C ASP A 145 -6.29 3.03 4.34
N GLU A 146 -6.45 2.00 5.17
CA GLU A 146 -7.15 2.12 6.46
C GLU A 146 -6.41 3.03 7.45
N LEU A 147 -5.08 2.92 7.50
CA LEU A 147 -4.21 3.80 8.28
C LEU A 147 -4.30 5.25 7.77
N ALA A 148 -4.21 5.44 6.45
CA ALA A 148 -4.34 6.75 5.80
C ALA A 148 -5.73 7.39 5.99
N LYS A 149 -6.78 6.57 6.14
CA LYS A 149 -8.14 7.02 6.50
C LYS A 149 -8.29 7.39 7.98
N GLY A 150 -7.24 7.23 8.78
CA GLY A 150 -7.23 7.57 10.19
C GLY A 150 -8.00 6.58 11.06
N ARG A 151 -8.15 5.32 10.65
CA ARG A 151 -8.70 4.28 11.53
C ARG A 151 -7.76 4.07 12.72
N LYS A 152 -8.33 3.69 13.86
CA LYS A 152 -7.56 3.32 15.05
C LYS A 152 -6.76 2.04 14.80
N MET A 153 -5.56 1.95 15.38
CA MET A 153 -4.65 0.81 15.20
C MET A 153 -5.30 -0.52 15.60
N GLU A 154 -5.97 -0.58 16.75
CA GLU A 154 -6.73 -1.75 17.23
C GLU A 154 -7.68 -2.32 16.15
N LYS A 155 -8.36 -1.43 15.43
CA LYS A 155 -9.31 -1.82 14.37
C LYS A 155 -8.61 -2.33 13.11
N ILE A 156 -7.39 -1.86 12.83
CA ILE A 156 -6.57 -2.29 11.69
C ILE A 156 -5.96 -3.67 11.98
N LEU A 157 -5.43 -3.86 13.19
CA LEU A 157 -4.85 -5.11 13.67
C LEU A 157 -5.89 -6.17 14.04
N ARG A 158 -7.17 -5.78 14.08
CA ARG A 158 -8.32 -6.67 14.36
C ARG A 158 -8.13 -7.42 15.68
N THR A 159 -7.59 -6.71 16.66
CA THR A 159 -7.30 -7.18 18.02
C THR A 159 -8.10 -6.34 19.01
#